data_AF-A0A141RFH5-F1
#
_entry.id   AF-A0A141RFH5-F1
#
_cell.length_a   1.000
_cell.length_b   1.000
_cell.length_c   1.000
_cell.angle_alpha   90.00
_cell.angle_beta   90.00
_cell.angle_gamma   90.00
#
_symmetry.space_group_name_H-M   'P 1'
#
loop_
_entity.id
_entity.type
_entity.pdbx_description
1 polymer ?
#
loop_
_entity_poly.entity_id
_entity_poly.type
_entity_poly.pdbx_seq_one_letter_code
_entity_poly.pdbx_strand_id
1 'polypeptide(L)'
;FAAFVSDPCDGRSQGTHGMFDSLPYRNDAAIVFRRLIRSLPTRRAVIGVATCDKGLPATMIALAAMHDLPTILVPGGATLPPTVGEDAGKVQTIGARFANHELSLQEAAELGCRACASPGGGCQFLGTAGTSQ
;
A
#
# COMPACT_ATOMS: atom_id res chain seq x y z
N PHE A 1 -9.22 21.62 -2.26
CA PHE A 1 -8.01 21.50 -1.41
C PHE A 1 -7.55 20.05 -1.45
N ALA A 2 -6.25 19.79 -1.49
CA ALA A 2 -5.68 18.44 -1.48
C ALA A 2 -4.70 18.32 -0.31
N ALA A 3 -4.73 17.19 0.38
CA ALA A 3 -3.80 16.83 1.44
C ALA A 3 -3.33 15.39 1.21
N PHE A 4 -2.16 15.03 1.72
CA PHE A 4 -1.61 13.70 1.59
C PHE A 4 -1.06 13.22 2.93
N VAL A 5 -1.16 11.92 3.17
CA VAL A 5 -0.45 11.17 4.21
C VAL A 5 0.18 10.01 3.47
N SER A 6 1.50 9.86 3.57
CA SER A 6 2.22 8.74 2.94
C SER A 6 1.95 7.46 3.73
N ASP A 7 2.28 6.30 3.18
CA ASP A 7 2.27 5.01 3.87
C ASP A 7 3.58 4.23 3.67
N PRO A 8 3.95 3.36 4.61
CA PRO A 8 5.08 2.46 4.43
C PRO A 8 4.75 1.39 3.37
N CYS A 9 5.74 1.01 2.58
CA CYS A 9 5.61 -0.07 1.60
C CYS A 9 5.93 -1.42 2.27
N ASP A 10 4.90 -2.24 2.49
CA ASP A 10 5.04 -3.58 3.09
C ASP A 10 5.98 -4.48 2.28
N GLY A 11 5.92 -4.43 0.95
CA GLY A 11 6.82 -5.19 0.08
C GLY A 11 8.29 -4.81 0.25
N ARG A 12 8.61 -3.59 0.71
CA ARG A 12 10.00 -3.18 1.00
C ARG A 12 10.42 -3.43 2.44
N SER A 13 9.50 -3.36 3.39
CA SER A 13 9.79 -3.55 4.81
C SER A 13 9.76 -5.03 5.22
N GLN A 14 9.22 -5.92 4.37
CA GLN A 14 9.14 -7.35 4.63
C GLN A 14 10.50 -7.95 5.01
N GLY A 15 10.54 -8.69 6.11
CA GLY A 15 11.75 -9.30 6.64
C GLY A 15 12.69 -8.34 7.40
N THR A 16 12.29 -7.08 7.62
CA THR A 16 13.06 -6.08 8.38
C THR A 16 12.32 -5.64 9.64
N HIS A 17 13.01 -4.94 10.56
CA HIS A 17 12.37 -4.33 11.73
C HIS A 17 11.27 -3.32 11.36
N GLY A 18 11.32 -2.72 10.16
CA GLY A 18 10.27 -1.79 9.70
C GLY A 18 8.90 -2.43 9.57
N MET A 19 8.80 -3.76 9.49
CA MET A 19 7.52 -4.46 9.45
C MET A 19 6.72 -4.31 10.76
N PHE A 20 7.38 -4.05 11.89
CA PHE A 20 6.70 -3.79 13.16
C PHE A 20 5.86 -2.51 13.15
N ASP A 21 6.19 -1.55 12.27
CA ASP A 21 5.44 -0.30 12.14
C ASP A 21 4.27 -0.40 11.15
N SER A 22 4.24 -1.41 10.27
CA SER A 22 3.25 -1.50 9.18
C SER A 22 1.80 -1.42 9.68
N LEU A 23 1.39 -2.36 10.54
CA LEU A 23 0.01 -2.41 11.02
C LEU A 23 -0.36 -1.22 11.93
N PRO A 24 0.48 -0.82 12.91
CA PRO A 24 0.23 0.37 13.72
C PRO A 24 0.04 1.64 12.88
N TYR A 25 0.84 1.81 11.82
CA TYR A 25 0.79 2.99 10.95
C TYR A 25 -0.60 3.27 10.38
N ARG A 26 -1.41 2.22 10.11
CA ARG A 26 -2.80 2.37 9.67
C ARG A 26 -3.61 3.28 10.60
N ASN A 27 -3.48 3.09 11.91
CA ASN A 27 -4.24 3.86 12.90
C ASN A 27 -3.74 5.30 12.98
N ASP A 28 -2.42 5.49 12.94
CA ASP A 28 -1.81 6.81 12.96
C ASP A 28 -2.20 7.62 11.72
N ALA A 29 -2.13 7.02 10.54
CA ALA A 29 -2.57 7.64 9.30
C ALA A 29 -4.05 8.01 9.35
N ALA A 30 -4.93 7.13 9.86
CA ALA A 30 -6.34 7.44 10.03
C ALA A 30 -6.58 8.65 10.94
N ILE A 31 -5.83 8.77 12.05
CA ILE A 31 -5.89 9.92 12.95
C ILE A 31 -5.47 11.20 12.20
N VAL A 32 -4.38 11.16 11.45
CA VAL A 32 -3.89 12.31 10.66
C VAL A 32 -4.90 12.71 9.60
N PHE A 33 -5.42 11.77 8.81
CA PHE A 33 -6.46 12.05 7.80
C PHE A 33 -7.68 12.73 8.42
N ARG A 34 -8.18 12.24 9.55
CA ARG A 34 -9.32 12.85 10.24
C ARG A 34 -9.02 14.28 10.69
N ARG A 35 -7.80 14.56 11.15
CA ARG A 35 -7.36 15.92 11.51
C ARG A 35 -7.32 16.82 10.28
N LEU A 36 -6.70 16.37 9.19
CA LEU A 36 -6.62 17.10 7.93
C LEU A 36 -8.00 17.43 7.36
N ILE A 37 -8.92 16.46 7.37
CA ILE A 37 -10.31 16.68 6.98
C ILE A 37 -10.88 17.80 7.85
N ARG A 38 -10.84 17.69 9.19
CA ARG A 38 -11.42 18.66 10.12
C ARG A 38 -10.87 20.09 10.00
N SER A 39 -9.60 20.23 9.61
CA SER A 39 -8.94 21.53 9.45
C SER A 39 -9.39 22.35 8.24
N LEU A 40 -10.28 21.83 7.39
CA LEU A 40 -10.78 22.54 6.21
C LEU A 40 -12.22 23.04 6.44
N PRO A 41 -12.43 24.28 6.94
CA PRO A 41 -13.73 24.73 7.46
C PRO A 41 -14.82 24.86 6.38
N THR A 42 -14.44 25.01 5.11
CA THR A 42 -15.38 25.21 3.99
C THR A 42 -15.65 23.94 3.18
N ARG A 43 -15.11 22.78 3.60
CA ARG A 43 -15.30 21.52 2.88
C ARG A 43 -16.77 21.09 2.90
N ARG A 44 -17.25 20.55 1.79
CA ARG A 44 -18.63 20.06 1.64
C ARG A 44 -18.73 18.56 1.39
N ALA A 45 -17.61 17.93 1.02
CA ALA A 45 -17.47 16.49 0.79
C ALA A 45 -15.99 16.11 0.93
N VAL A 46 -15.70 14.81 1.01
CA VAL A 46 -14.33 14.27 1.05
C VAL A 46 -14.18 13.14 0.04
N ILE A 47 -13.14 13.21 -0.78
CA ILE A 47 -12.72 12.13 -1.67
C ILE A 47 -11.41 11.59 -1.11
N GLY A 48 -11.39 10.32 -0.71
CA GLY A 48 -10.17 9.61 -0.36
C GLY A 48 -9.66 8.82 -1.56
N VAL A 49 -8.37 8.96 -1.89
CA VAL A 49 -7.71 8.14 -2.91
C VAL A 49 -6.61 7.35 -2.21
N ALA A 50 -6.71 6.03 -2.24
CA ALA A 50 -5.79 5.17 -1.50
C ALA A 50 -5.67 3.78 -2.14
N THR A 51 -4.57 3.09 -1.82
CA THR A 51 -4.24 1.84 -2.52
C THR A 51 -3.50 0.82 -1.66
N CYS A 52 -2.37 1.19 -1.04
CA CYS A 52 -1.51 0.19 -0.39
C CYS A 52 -2.20 -0.47 0.80
N ASP A 53 -1.59 -1.57 1.26
CA ASP A 53 -2.11 -2.47 2.31
C ASP A 53 -2.68 -1.75 3.53
N LYS A 54 -2.00 -0.69 4.00
CA LYS A 54 -2.40 0.05 5.20
C LYS A 54 -3.03 1.40 4.87
N GLY A 55 -2.66 2.03 3.75
CA GLY A 55 -3.19 3.32 3.34
C GLY A 55 -4.69 3.28 3.01
N LEU A 56 -5.15 2.24 2.33
CA LEU A 56 -6.58 2.11 1.99
C LEU A 56 -7.48 1.95 3.21
N PRO A 57 -7.26 0.98 4.11
CA PRO A 57 -8.08 0.88 5.31
C PRO A 57 -7.92 2.09 6.25
N ALA A 58 -6.75 2.73 6.32
CA ALA A 58 -6.59 3.98 7.08
C ALA A 58 -7.49 5.10 6.55
N THR A 59 -7.56 5.25 5.23
CA THR A 59 -8.44 6.20 4.56
C THR A 59 -9.90 5.85 4.82
N MET A 60 -10.27 4.57 4.70
CA MET A 60 -11.64 4.10 4.98
C MET A 60 -12.07 4.40 6.42
N ILE A 61 -11.23 4.13 7.42
CA ILE A 61 -11.49 4.47 8.84
C ILE A 61 -11.70 5.98 9.01
N ALA A 62 -10.92 6.81 8.32
CA ALA A 62 -11.05 8.26 8.40
C ALA A 62 -12.35 8.77 7.77
N LEU A 63 -12.71 8.26 6.59
CA LEU A 63 -13.94 8.63 5.88
C LEU A 63 -15.19 8.16 6.62
N ALA A 64 -15.23 6.90 7.08
CA ALA A 64 -16.36 6.33 7.80
C ALA A 64 -16.71 7.07 9.09
N ALA A 65 -15.75 7.82 9.65
CA ALA A 65 -15.97 8.64 10.84
C ALA A 65 -16.50 10.05 10.56
N MET A 66 -16.62 10.47 9.30
CA MET A 66 -17.16 11.77 8.91
C MET A 66 -18.67 11.66 8.68
N HIS A 67 -19.42 11.39 9.75
CA HIS A 67 -20.86 11.09 9.70
C HIS A 67 -21.71 12.20 9.04
N ASP A 68 -21.27 13.46 9.14
CA ASP A 68 -22.01 14.62 8.62
C ASP A 68 -21.51 15.11 7.25
N LEU A 69 -20.60 14.37 6.59
CA LEU A 69 -20.05 14.73 5.28
C LEU A 69 -20.27 13.62 4.26
N PRO A 70 -20.67 13.95 3.02
CA PRO A 70 -20.55 13.02 1.91
C PRO A 70 -19.10 12.59 1.72
N THR A 71 -18.85 11.29 1.70
CA THR A 71 -17.51 10.72 1.48
C THR A 71 -17.53 9.66 0.39
N ILE A 72 -16.46 9.60 -0.40
CA ILE A 72 -16.21 8.51 -1.35
C ILE A 72 -14.76 8.05 -1.26
N LEU A 73 -14.55 6.75 -1.41
CA LEU A 73 -13.24 6.13 -1.54
C LEU A 73 -13.02 5.76 -3.01
N VAL A 74 -11.88 6.15 -3.55
CA VAL A 74 -11.44 5.80 -4.90
C VAL A 74 -10.20 4.92 -4.78
N PRO A 75 -10.31 3.62 -5.09
CA PRO A 75 -9.15 2.73 -5.19
C PRO A 75 -8.15 3.27 -6.21
N GLY A 76 -6.85 3.29 -5.87
CA GLY A 76 -5.83 3.67 -6.84
C GLY A 76 -5.41 2.54 -7.79
N GLY A 77 -6.00 1.35 -7.68
CA GLY A 77 -5.83 0.23 -8.60
C GLY A 77 -4.67 -0.71 -8.24
N ALA A 78 -4.37 -1.62 -9.15
CA ALA A 78 -3.25 -2.56 -9.04
C ALA A 78 -2.08 -2.12 -9.94
N THR A 79 -0.85 -2.39 -9.50
CA THR A 79 0.32 -2.32 -10.39
C THR A 79 0.19 -3.39 -11.47
N LEU A 80 0.71 -3.15 -12.66
CA LEU A 80 0.73 -4.16 -13.71
C LEU A 80 1.79 -5.21 -13.39
N PRO A 81 1.54 -6.50 -13.67
CA PRO A 81 2.56 -7.52 -13.57
C PRO A 81 3.66 -7.30 -14.62
N PRO A 82 4.91 -7.71 -14.36
CA PRO A 82 5.96 -7.67 -15.36
C PRO A 82 5.65 -8.60 -16.52
N THR A 83 6.00 -8.16 -17.74
CA THR A 83 5.99 -9.04 -18.93
C THR A 83 7.17 -10.00 -18.94
N VAL A 84 8.27 -9.63 -18.28
CA VAL A 84 9.49 -10.44 -18.09
C VAL A 84 9.93 -10.34 -16.63
N GLY A 85 9.90 -11.46 -15.91
CA GLY A 85 10.26 -11.53 -14.49
C GLY A 85 9.23 -12.32 -13.68
N GLU A 86 9.23 -12.11 -12.37
CA GLU A 86 8.27 -12.71 -11.45
C GLU A 86 7.33 -11.65 -10.89
N ASP A 87 6.05 -11.99 -10.73
CA ASP A 87 5.06 -11.11 -10.11
C ASP A 87 5.33 -10.88 -8.62
N ALA A 88 4.67 -9.88 -8.03
CA ALA A 88 4.88 -9.48 -6.64
C ALA A 88 4.45 -10.56 -5.62
N GLY A 89 3.68 -11.57 -6.02
CA GLY A 89 3.33 -12.70 -5.17
C GLY A 89 4.46 -13.73 -5.15
N LYS A 90 4.92 -14.14 -6.33
CA LYS A 90 6.01 -15.13 -6.47
C LYS A 90 7.34 -14.59 -5.94
N VAL A 91 7.65 -13.32 -6.21
CA VAL A 91 8.94 -12.70 -5.83
C VAL A 91 9.18 -12.68 -4.32
N GLN A 92 8.13 -12.77 -3.50
CA GLN A 92 8.26 -12.85 -2.04
C GLN A 92 9.00 -14.11 -1.57
N THR A 93 9.12 -15.12 -2.42
CA THR A 93 9.85 -16.36 -2.13
C THR A 93 11.37 -16.25 -2.30
N ILE A 94 11.89 -15.11 -2.79
CA ILE A 94 13.33 -14.91 -3.04
C ILE A 94 14.18 -15.29 -1.82
N GLY A 95 13.78 -14.86 -0.62
CA GLY A 95 14.56 -15.13 0.60
C GLY A 95 14.76 -16.63 0.86
N ALA A 96 13.70 -17.42 0.67
CA ALA A 96 13.75 -18.87 0.83
C ALA A 96 14.60 -19.53 -0.28
N ARG A 97 14.38 -19.13 -1.53
CA ARG A 97 15.08 -19.69 -2.71
C ARG A 97 16.57 -19.38 -2.68
N PHE A 98 16.96 -18.18 -2.29
CA PHE A 98 18.36 -17.81 -2.09
C PHE A 98 19.00 -18.62 -0.96
N ALA A 99 18.32 -18.78 0.18
CA ALA A 99 18.82 -19.59 1.30
C ALA A 99 19.00 -21.07 0.95
N ASN A 100 18.16 -21.60 0.05
CA ASN A 100 18.26 -22.98 -0.45
C ASN A 100 19.23 -23.15 -1.64
N HIS A 101 20.00 -22.12 -2.00
CA HIS A 101 20.90 -22.12 -3.15
C HIS A 101 20.21 -22.35 -4.51
N GLU A 102 18.91 -22.05 -4.60
CA GLU A 102 18.13 -22.11 -5.86
C GLU A 102 18.30 -20.84 -6.70
N LEU A 103 18.81 -19.76 -6.10
CA LEU A 103 19.11 -18.49 -6.74
C LEU A 103 20.49 -17.99 -6.30
N SER A 104 21.24 -17.40 -7.22
CA SER A 104 22.38 -16.56 -6.89
C SER A 104 21.93 -15.20 -6.34
N LEU A 105 22.85 -14.48 -5.68
CA LEU A 105 22.57 -13.13 -5.17
C LEU A 105 22.20 -12.17 -6.30
N GLN A 106 22.84 -12.31 -7.47
CA GLN A 106 22.56 -11.49 -8.64
C GLN A 106 21.13 -11.75 -9.15
N GLU A 107 20.75 -13.02 -9.33
CA GLU A 107 19.40 -13.37 -9.78
C GLU A 107 18.33 -12.90 -8.79
N ALA A 108 18.56 -13.06 -7.48
CA ALA A 108 17.68 -12.55 -6.45
C ALA A 108 17.49 -11.02 -6.55
N ALA A 109 18.58 -10.26 -6.72
CA ALA A 109 18.51 -8.81 -6.87
C ALA A 109 17.77 -8.39 -8.14
N GLU A 110 18.04 -9.05 -9.27
CA GLU A 110 17.38 -8.77 -10.55
C GLU A 110 15.88 -9.06 -10.51
N LEU A 111 15.47 -10.19 -9.93
CA LEU A 111 14.06 -10.55 -9.77
C LEU A 111 13.32 -9.54 -8.89
N GLY A 112 13.90 -9.15 -7.76
CA GLY A 112 13.31 -8.15 -6.87
C GLY A 112 13.12 -6.78 -7.53
N CYS A 113 14.08 -6.34 -8.35
CA CYS A 113 14.01 -5.07 -9.07
C CYS A 113 12.94 -5.04 -10.19
N ARG A 114 12.60 -6.20 -10.78
CA ARG A 114 11.68 -6.28 -11.92
C ARG A 114 10.22 -6.53 -11.53
N ALA A 115 9.94 -6.85 -10.26
CA ALA A 115 8.60 -7.27 -9.84
C ALA A 115 7.52 -6.18 -9.90
N CYS A 116 7.90 -4.91 -9.71
CA CYS A 116 6.99 -3.75 -9.80
C CYS A 116 7.09 -3.12 -11.19
N ALA A 117 6.23 -3.53 -12.12
CA ALA A 117 6.39 -3.21 -13.54
C ALA A 117 5.68 -1.93 -14.00
N SER A 118 4.83 -1.32 -13.17
CA SER A 118 4.25 0.00 -13.44
C SER A 118 4.28 0.89 -12.20
N PRO A 119 4.37 2.23 -12.38
CA PRO A 119 4.19 3.15 -11.27
C PRO A 119 2.74 3.12 -10.78
N GLY A 120 2.57 3.32 -9.47
CA GLY A 120 1.25 3.34 -8.84
C GLY A 120 0.62 1.96 -8.72
N GLY A 121 -0.46 1.91 -7.94
CA GLY A 121 -1.19 0.68 -7.68
C GLY A 121 -0.65 -0.13 -6.49
N GLY A 122 -1.50 -1.01 -5.95
CA GLY A 122 -1.13 -2.00 -4.95
C GLY A 122 -0.57 -3.24 -5.61
N CYS A 123 -0.05 -4.18 -4.82
CA CYS A 123 0.39 -5.47 -5.35
C CYS A 123 -0.73 -6.16 -6.15
N GLN A 124 -0.39 -6.71 -7.31
CA GLN A 124 -1.33 -7.22 -8.31
C GLN A 124 -2.03 -8.53 -7.95
N PHE A 125 -1.49 -9.28 -7.00
CA PHE A 125 -2.11 -10.51 -6.51
C PHE A 125 -3.20 -10.18 -5.49
N LEU A 126 -4.03 -11.18 -5.13
CA LEU A 126 -5.06 -11.06 -4.08
C LEU A 126 -4.43 -11.05 -2.67
N GLY A 127 -3.63 -10.02 -2.40
CA GLY A 127 -3.12 -9.65 -1.08
C GLY A 127 -4.00 -8.61 -0.40
N THR A 128 -3.50 -7.94 0.64
CA THR A 128 -4.31 -6.95 1.41
C THR A 128 -4.77 -5.79 0.52
N ALA A 129 -3.88 -5.18 -0.26
CA ALA A 129 -4.25 -4.12 -1.20
C ALA A 129 -5.35 -4.58 -2.18
N GLY A 130 -5.19 -5.75 -2.81
CA GLY A 130 -6.22 -6.31 -3.71
C GLY A 130 -7.54 -6.65 -3.02
N THR A 131 -7.51 -7.11 -1.77
CA THR A 131 -8.71 -7.51 -0.99
C THR A 131 -9.48 -6.32 -0.43
N SER A 132 -8.78 -5.24 -0.11
CA SER A 132 -9.36 -4.08 0.58
C SER A 132 -9.99 -3.05 -0.36
N GLN A 133 -9.62 -3.07 -1.64
CA GLN A 133 -10.20 -2.26 -2.71
C GLN A 133 -11.60 -2.75 -3.07
#